data_AF-A0A382XWB7-F1
#
_entry.id   AF-A0A382XWB7-F1
#
_cell.length_a   1.000
_cell.length_b   1.000
_cell.length_c   1.000
_cell.angle_alpha   90.00
_cell.angle_beta   90.00
_cell.angle_gamma   90.00
#
_symmetry.space_group_name_H-M   'P 1'
#
loop_
_entity.id
_entity.type
_entity.pdbx_description
1 polymer ?
#
loop_
_entity_poly.entity_id
_entity_poly.type
_entity_poly.pdbx_seq_one_letter_code
_entity_poly.pdbx_strand_id
1 'polypeptide(L)'
;PLEKARVTIMGEITQVVEEDLATIRESYLNQHQDARYWVDFGDFAFYRMEIIDLYFVGGFGVMGWVTAEEYQQAEVDPLADFAAEIIQHMNEDHTDALVLLSQHFSNHSSTQVRMITVDHLGFDLELTQDNQLQEIRLNFIRQVRNAAEVRKVLVEMVQQARAGDS
;
A
#
# COMPACT_ATOMS: atom_id res chain seq x y z
N PRO A 1 0.63 -11.68 -14.15
CA PRO A 1 1.92 -11.78 -13.42
C PRO A 1 3.03 -10.78 -13.84
N LEU A 2 2.77 -9.83 -14.75
CA LEU A 2 3.70 -8.75 -15.14
C LEU A 2 3.25 -7.36 -14.65
N GLU A 3 2.09 -7.26 -14.01
CA GLU A 3 1.41 -6.00 -13.71
C GLU A 3 1.75 -5.44 -12.33
N LYS A 4 2.18 -6.28 -11.38
CA LYS A 4 2.43 -5.85 -10.00
C LYS A 4 3.76 -5.13 -9.88
N ALA A 5 3.73 -4.01 -9.14
CA ALA A 5 4.92 -3.26 -8.82
C ALA A 5 5.94 -4.12 -8.06
N ARG A 6 7.22 -3.96 -8.41
CA ARG A 6 8.35 -4.62 -7.76
C ARG A 6 9.53 -3.66 -7.67
N VAL A 7 10.34 -3.85 -6.65
CA VAL A 7 11.58 -3.11 -6.45
C VAL A 7 12.72 -4.09 -6.20
N THR A 8 13.89 -3.83 -6.80
CA THR A 8 15.15 -4.48 -6.48
C THR A 8 16.02 -3.47 -5.75
N ILE A 9 16.41 -3.79 -4.52
CA ILE A 9 17.26 -2.94 -3.69
C ILE A 9 18.67 -3.54 -3.69
N MET A 10 19.66 -2.73 -4.05
CA MET A 10 21.07 -3.11 -4.10
C MET A 10 21.85 -2.29 -3.08
N GLY A 11 22.76 -2.93 -2.37
CA GLY A 11 23.45 -2.30 -1.26
C GLY A 11 24.44 -3.22 -0.57
N GLU A 12 25.15 -2.67 0.40
CA GLU A 12 26.08 -3.41 1.25
C GLU A 12 25.39 -3.78 2.56
N ILE A 13 25.52 -5.04 2.96
CA ILE A 13 24.97 -5.53 4.22
C ILE A 13 26.11 -5.60 5.23
N THR A 14 25.96 -4.88 6.34
CA THR A 14 26.90 -4.90 7.46
C THR A 14 26.19 -5.25 8.76
N GLN A 15 26.92 -5.86 9.69
CA GLN A 15 26.37 -6.13 11.02
C GLN A 15 26.19 -4.81 11.78
N VAL A 16 25.05 -4.67 12.45
CA VAL A 16 24.74 -3.47 13.25
C VAL A 16 25.71 -3.37 14.43
N VAL A 17 26.27 -2.18 14.62
CA VAL A 17 27.19 -1.87 15.73
C VAL A 17 26.46 -1.77 17.06
N GLU A 18 27.17 -2.02 18.16
CA GLU A 18 26.58 -2.10 19.51
C GLU A 18 25.80 -0.84 19.91
N GLU A 19 26.26 0.33 19.49
CA GLU A 19 25.61 1.63 19.75
C GLU A 19 24.19 1.75 19.15
N ASP A 20 23.96 1.13 17.98
CA ASP A 20 22.69 1.19 17.25
C ASP A 20 21.73 0.03 17.62
N LEU A 21 22.23 -1.02 18.29
CA LEU A 21 21.49 -2.27 18.50
C LEU A 21 20.15 -2.08 19.20
N ALA A 22 20.11 -1.23 20.23
CA ALA A 22 18.88 -1.02 21.00
C ALA A 22 17.75 -0.44 20.12
N THR A 23 18.07 0.59 19.32
CA THR A 23 17.14 1.27 18.43
C THR A 23 16.69 0.36 17.28
N ILE A 24 17.63 -0.35 16.64
CA ILE A 24 17.30 -1.28 15.56
C ILE A 24 16.46 -2.45 16.06
N ARG A 25 16.77 -3.00 17.25
CA ARG A 25 15.98 -4.06 17.88
C ARG A 25 14.55 -3.62 18.15
N GLU A 26 14.36 -2.43 18.71
CA GLU A 26 13.02 -1.88 18.95
C GLU A 26 12.22 -1.74 17.65
N SER A 27 12.81 -1.11 16.63
CA SER A 27 12.20 -0.95 15.31
C SER A 27 11.82 -2.30 14.68
N TYR A 28 12.72 -3.28 14.73
CA TYR A 28 12.48 -4.62 14.19
C TYR A 28 11.33 -5.34 14.91
N LEU A 29 11.26 -5.27 16.24
CA LEU A 29 10.22 -5.93 17.04
C LEU A 29 8.84 -5.26 16.96
N ASN A 30 8.79 -3.98 16.57
CA ASN A 30 7.52 -3.31 16.28
C ASN A 30 6.85 -3.92 15.04
N GLN A 31 7.65 -4.32 14.04
CA GLN A 31 7.16 -4.97 12.83
C GLN A 31 7.04 -6.50 12.96
N HIS A 32 7.95 -7.13 13.72
CA HIS A 32 8.02 -8.58 13.87
C HIS A 32 7.83 -8.97 15.33
N GLN A 33 6.60 -8.86 15.82
CA GLN A 33 6.29 -9.04 17.24
C GLN A 33 6.67 -10.43 17.77
N ASP A 34 6.53 -11.47 16.94
CA ASP A 34 6.89 -12.85 17.29
C ASP A 34 8.40 -13.03 17.46
N ALA A 35 9.23 -12.16 16.86
CA ALA A 35 10.68 -12.29 16.97
C ALA A 35 11.22 -12.07 18.38
N ARG A 36 10.41 -11.52 19.30
CA ARG A 36 10.73 -11.45 20.73
C ARG A 36 11.13 -12.79 21.33
N TYR A 37 10.69 -13.91 20.76
CA TYR A 37 11.01 -15.25 21.26
C TYR A 37 12.43 -15.73 20.89
N TRP A 38 13.08 -15.18 19.87
CA TRP A 38 14.38 -15.66 19.37
C TRP A 38 15.43 -14.57 19.13
N VAL A 39 15.05 -13.29 19.14
CA VAL A 39 15.93 -12.15 18.80
C VAL A 39 17.19 -12.04 19.69
N ASP A 40 17.12 -12.53 20.92
CA ASP A 40 18.22 -12.47 21.88
C ASP A 40 19.03 -13.79 21.93
N PHE A 41 18.77 -14.74 21.02
CA PHE A 41 19.57 -15.96 20.90
C PHE A 41 20.94 -15.65 20.28
N GLY A 42 21.98 -16.31 20.79
CA GLY A 42 23.37 -16.02 20.40
C GLY A 42 23.75 -16.40 18.96
N ASP A 43 22.87 -17.10 18.23
CA ASP A 43 23.00 -17.42 16.81
C ASP A 43 22.30 -16.39 15.89
N PHE A 44 21.67 -15.35 16.45
CA PHE A 44 21.08 -14.24 15.71
C PHE A 44 21.90 -12.96 15.86
N ALA A 45 21.93 -12.17 14.79
CA ALA A 45 22.53 -10.85 14.78
C ALA A 45 21.71 -9.93 13.88
N PHE A 46 21.71 -8.63 14.19
CA PHE A 46 21.10 -7.61 13.35
C PHE A 46 22.06 -7.19 12.25
N TYR A 47 21.53 -7.06 11.04
CA TYR A 47 22.24 -6.54 9.89
C TYR A 47 21.46 -5.38 9.30
N ARG A 48 22.17 -4.37 8.80
CA ARG A 48 21.60 -3.25 8.08
C ARG A 48 22.13 -3.25 6.65
N MET A 49 21.25 -3.03 5.69
CA MET A 49 21.64 -2.77 4.30
C MET A 49 21.77 -1.26 4.11
N GLU A 50 22.98 -0.80 3.77
CA GLU A 50 23.20 0.54 3.24
C GLU A 50 22.83 0.51 1.75
N ILE A 51 21.78 1.25 1.38
CA ILE A 51 21.24 1.25 0.01
C ILE A 51 22.15 2.06 -0.90
N ILE A 52 22.50 1.49 -2.05
CA ILE A 52 23.31 2.13 -3.09
C ILE A 52 22.42 2.54 -4.27
N ASP A 53 21.62 1.61 -4.80
CA ASP A 53 20.71 1.85 -5.91
C ASP A 53 19.44 1.00 -5.77
N LEU A 54 18.34 1.50 -6.32
CA LEU A 54 17.11 0.75 -6.47
C LEU A 54 16.70 0.70 -7.95
N TYR A 55 16.17 -0.45 -8.37
CA TYR A 55 15.52 -0.58 -9.67
C TYR A 55 14.04 -0.87 -9.47
N PHE A 56 13.20 0.09 -9.85
CA PHE A 56 11.75 0.00 -9.72
C PHE A 56 11.11 -0.42 -11.04
N VAL A 57 10.12 -1.31 -10.96
CA VAL A 57 9.23 -1.69 -12.06
C VAL A 57 7.81 -1.62 -11.53
N GLY A 58 7.08 -0.57 -11.87
CA GLY A 58 5.71 -0.30 -11.39
C GLY A 58 4.60 -0.95 -12.23
N GLY A 59 4.94 -1.64 -13.32
CA GLY A 59 3.98 -2.20 -14.27
C GLY A 59 4.30 -1.80 -15.72
N PHE A 60 3.30 -1.76 -16.59
CA PHE A 60 3.47 -1.48 -18.03
C PHE A 60 4.18 -0.14 -18.29
N GLY A 61 5.47 -0.21 -18.67
CA GLY A 61 6.25 0.93 -19.13
C GLY A 61 6.76 1.89 -18.04
N VAL A 62 6.40 1.67 -16.78
CA VAL A 62 6.90 2.45 -15.63
C VAL A 62 8.05 1.68 -15.00
N MET A 63 9.27 2.02 -15.39
CA MET A 63 10.48 1.45 -14.82
C MET A 63 11.61 2.46 -14.80
N GLY A 64 12.49 2.36 -13.80
CA GLY A 64 13.59 3.29 -13.66
C GLY A 64 14.52 2.95 -12.51
N TRP A 65 15.72 3.49 -12.61
CA TRP A 65 16.65 3.57 -11.50
C TRP A 65 16.18 4.68 -10.54
N VAL A 66 16.28 4.40 -9.25
CA VAL A 66 16.11 5.35 -8.15
C VAL A 66 17.40 5.31 -7.34
N THR A 67 18.04 6.46 -7.19
CA THR A 67 19.28 6.59 -6.41
C THR A 67 19.00 6.47 -4.90
N ALA A 68 20.03 6.14 -4.12
CA ALA A 68 19.92 6.14 -2.66
C ALA A 68 19.46 7.50 -2.10
N GLU A 69 19.90 8.62 -2.68
CA GLU A 69 19.49 9.96 -2.26
C GLU A 69 18.01 10.22 -2.53
N GLU A 70 17.53 9.90 -3.74
CA GLU A 70 16.11 10.03 -4.09
C GLU A 70 15.22 9.17 -3.18
N TYR A 71 15.67 7.95 -2.86
CA TYR A 71 14.95 7.08 -1.93
C TYR A 71 14.92 7.63 -0.49
N GLN A 72 16.04 8.18 -0.01
CA GLN A 72 16.11 8.76 1.34
C GLN A 72 15.28 10.04 1.49
N GLN A 73 15.14 10.81 0.41
CA GLN A 73 14.33 12.04 0.37
C GLN A 73 12.84 11.77 0.13
N ALA A 74 12.49 10.56 -0.32
CA ALA A 74 11.10 10.18 -0.55
C ALA A 74 10.32 10.10 0.78
N GLU A 75 9.06 10.51 0.74
CA GLU A 75 8.16 10.41 1.87
C GLU A 75 7.35 9.11 1.79
N VAL A 76 7.23 8.42 2.93
CA VAL A 76 6.30 7.29 3.06
C VAL A 76 4.88 7.81 2.92
N ASP A 77 4.03 7.07 2.21
CA ASP A 77 2.62 7.43 2.06
C ASP A 77 1.96 7.58 3.44
N PRO A 78 1.22 8.67 3.70
CA PRO A 78 0.63 8.93 5.02
C PRO A 78 -0.45 7.91 5.42
N LEU A 79 -0.94 7.08 4.49
CA LEU A 79 -1.87 6.00 4.77
C LEU A 79 -1.20 4.64 4.97
N ALA A 80 0.13 4.51 4.82
CA ALA A 80 0.81 3.21 4.83
C ALA A 80 0.46 2.36 6.06
N ASP A 81 0.44 2.95 7.25
CA ASP A 81 0.12 2.25 8.50
C ASP A 81 -1.36 1.91 8.67
N PHE A 82 -2.26 2.58 7.93
CA PHE A 82 -3.72 2.43 8.03
C PHE A 82 -4.32 1.63 6.86
N ALA A 83 -3.55 1.41 5.79
CA ALA A 83 -4.05 0.86 4.54
C ALA A 83 -4.71 -0.51 4.72
N ALA A 84 -4.09 -1.40 5.51
CA ALA A 84 -4.64 -2.74 5.78
C ALA A 84 -6.01 -2.68 6.48
N GLU A 85 -6.16 -1.84 7.50
CA GLU A 85 -7.43 -1.66 8.23
C GLU A 85 -8.51 -1.06 7.33
N ILE A 86 -8.16 -0.04 6.54
CA ILE A 86 -9.09 0.59 5.58
C ILE A 86 -9.59 -0.45 4.56
N ILE A 87 -8.66 -1.21 3.95
CA ILE A 87 -8.98 -2.23 2.96
C ILE A 87 -9.88 -3.30 3.56
N GLN A 88 -9.58 -3.78 4.78
CA GLN A 88 -10.39 -4.77 5.46
C GLN A 88 -11.81 -4.25 5.72
N HIS A 89 -11.94 -3.08 6.35
CA HIS A 89 -13.23 -2.48 6.68
C HIS A 89 -14.09 -2.24 5.42
N MET A 90 -13.49 -1.73 4.35
CA MET A 90 -14.21 -1.50 3.10
C MET A 90 -14.72 -2.80 2.45
N ASN A 91 -13.91 -3.86 2.50
CA ASN A 91 -14.29 -5.16 1.94
C ASN A 91 -15.31 -5.91 2.80
N GLU A 92 -15.31 -5.73 4.12
CA GLU A 92 -16.25 -6.40 5.04
C GLU A 92 -17.61 -5.68 5.09
N ASP A 93 -17.61 -4.35 5.23
CA ASP A 93 -18.82 -3.59 5.57
C ASP A 93 -19.41 -2.79 4.39
N HIS A 94 -18.64 -2.57 3.32
CA HIS A 94 -18.95 -1.57 2.29
C HIS A 94 -18.78 -2.07 0.85
N THR A 95 -18.94 -3.38 0.61
CA THR A 95 -18.85 -3.97 -0.75
C THR A 95 -19.84 -3.31 -1.72
N ASP A 96 -21.05 -2.96 -1.27
CA ASP A 96 -22.06 -2.27 -2.08
C ASP A 96 -21.60 -0.89 -2.55
N ALA A 97 -20.90 -0.15 -1.68
CA ALA A 97 -20.29 1.12 -2.03
C ALA A 97 -19.18 0.95 -3.05
N LEU A 98 -18.33 -0.09 -2.93
CA LEU A 98 -17.28 -0.37 -3.91
C LEU A 98 -17.84 -0.67 -5.31
N VAL A 99 -18.92 -1.47 -5.38
CA VAL A 99 -19.64 -1.74 -6.62
C VAL A 99 -20.13 -0.44 -7.26
N LEU A 100 -20.83 0.40 -6.49
CA LEU A 100 -21.34 1.68 -6.97
C LEU A 100 -20.22 2.60 -7.49
N LEU A 101 -19.14 2.73 -6.72
CA LEU A 101 -17.99 3.57 -7.10
C LEU A 101 -17.31 3.07 -8.37
N SER A 102 -17.13 1.75 -8.50
CA SER A 102 -16.55 1.15 -9.71
C SER A 102 -17.40 1.45 -10.95
N GLN A 103 -18.72 1.30 -10.84
CA GLN A 103 -19.65 1.56 -11.94
C GLN A 103 -19.64 3.04 -12.34
N HIS A 104 -19.73 3.94 -11.37
CA HIS A 104 -19.85 5.38 -11.65
C HIS A 104 -18.54 6.02 -12.14
N PHE A 105 -17.40 5.71 -11.50
CA PHE A 105 -16.14 6.40 -11.78
C PHE A 105 -15.25 5.71 -12.83
N SER A 106 -15.52 4.45 -13.17
CA SER A 106 -14.73 3.72 -14.18
C SER A 106 -15.54 3.12 -15.32
N ASN A 107 -16.88 3.21 -15.30
CA ASN A 107 -17.79 2.52 -16.23
C ASN A 107 -17.65 0.98 -16.25
N HIS A 108 -17.07 0.38 -15.21
CA HIS A 108 -17.01 -1.08 -15.06
C HIS A 108 -18.05 -1.53 -14.05
N SER A 109 -18.95 -2.43 -14.46
CA SER A 109 -19.98 -3.01 -13.60
C SER A 109 -19.62 -4.45 -13.24
N SER A 110 -19.37 -4.71 -11.97
CA SER A 110 -19.23 -6.07 -11.43
C SER A 110 -20.01 -6.19 -10.12
N THR A 111 -20.55 -7.38 -9.84
CA THR A 111 -21.16 -7.69 -8.54
C THR A 111 -20.13 -8.18 -7.52
N GLN A 112 -18.90 -8.46 -7.95
CA GLN A 112 -17.79 -8.89 -7.11
C GLN A 112 -16.66 -7.89 -7.26
N VAL A 113 -16.57 -6.97 -6.30
CA VAL A 113 -15.58 -5.89 -6.26
C VAL A 113 -14.90 -5.90 -4.91
N ARG A 114 -13.57 -5.82 -4.90
CA ARG A 114 -12.76 -5.75 -3.68
C ARG A 114 -11.74 -4.64 -3.78
N MET A 115 -11.55 -3.90 -2.71
CA MET A 115 -10.39 -3.01 -2.58
C MET A 115 -9.14 -3.84 -2.32
N ILE A 116 -8.07 -3.55 -3.05
CA ILE A 116 -6.79 -4.28 -2.94
C ILE A 116 -5.63 -3.40 -2.48
N THR A 117 -5.68 -2.10 -2.73
CA THR A 117 -4.71 -1.11 -2.26
C THR A 117 -5.42 0.20 -1.90
N VAL A 118 -4.78 1.04 -1.10
CA VAL A 118 -5.18 2.43 -0.87
C VAL A 118 -3.93 3.26 -0.55
N ASP A 119 -3.87 4.48 -1.06
CA ASP A 119 -2.81 5.46 -0.80
C ASP A 119 -3.42 6.87 -0.80
N HIS A 120 -2.61 7.90 -0.52
CA HIS A 120 -3.13 9.26 -0.35
C HIS A 120 -3.83 9.86 -1.59
N LEU A 121 -3.66 9.26 -2.77
CA LEU A 121 -4.25 9.69 -4.04
C LEU A 121 -5.51 8.93 -4.42
N GLY A 122 -5.70 7.71 -3.91
CA GLY A 122 -6.80 6.86 -4.33
C GLY A 122 -6.67 5.41 -3.87
N PHE A 123 -7.30 4.50 -4.60
CA PHE A 123 -7.33 3.08 -4.28
C PHE A 123 -7.50 2.23 -5.54
N ASP A 124 -6.98 1.01 -5.51
CA ASP A 124 -7.18 0.02 -6.55
C ASP A 124 -8.29 -0.97 -6.17
N LEU A 125 -9.11 -1.33 -7.15
CA LEU A 125 -10.17 -2.32 -7.04
C LEU A 125 -9.87 -3.53 -7.93
N GLU A 126 -10.11 -4.72 -7.41
CA GLU A 126 -10.19 -5.97 -8.16
C GLU A 126 -11.66 -6.28 -8.44
N LEU A 127 -12.01 -6.48 -9.71
CA LEU A 127 -13.34 -6.82 -10.19
C LEU A 127 -13.31 -8.21 -10.80
N THR A 128 -14.26 -9.05 -10.39
CA THR A 128 -14.45 -10.39 -10.97
C THR A 128 -15.70 -10.42 -11.84
N GLN A 129 -15.54 -10.58 -13.15
CA GLN A 129 -16.64 -10.73 -14.11
C GLN A 129 -16.35 -11.92 -15.03
N ASP A 130 -17.33 -12.83 -15.21
CA ASP A 130 -17.20 -14.00 -16.08
C ASP A 130 -15.92 -14.83 -15.85
N ASN A 131 -15.53 -14.95 -14.58
CA ASN A 131 -14.32 -15.65 -14.14
C ASN A 131 -12.99 -15.01 -14.65
N GLN A 132 -13.05 -13.74 -15.06
CA GLN A 132 -11.89 -12.90 -15.35
C GLN A 132 -11.70 -11.87 -14.23
N LEU A 133 -10.45 -11.67 -13.84
CA LEU A 133 -10.05 -10.65 -12.88
C LEU A 133 -9.58 -9.41 -13.65
N GLN A 134 -10.07 -8.26 -13.24
CA GLN A 134 -9.66 -6.97 -13.76
C GLN A 134 -9.33 -6.04 -12.59
N GLU A 135 -8.16 -5.38 -12.65
CA GLU A 135 -7.78 -4.34 -11.71
C GLU A 135 -8.07 -2.95 -12.31
N ILE A 136 -8.66 -2.05 -11.51
CA ILE A 136 -8.88 -0.65 -11.88
C ILE A 136 -8.41 0.28 -10.76
N ARG A 137 -7.89 1.44 -11.14
CA ARG A 137 -7.50 2.51 -10.22
C ARG A 137 -8.59 3.57 -10.15
N LEU A 138 -9.06 3.91 -8.95
CA LEU A 138 -9.91 5.07 -8.71
C LEU A 138 -9.15 6.14 -7.93
N ASN A 139 -9.15 7.36 -8.44
CA ASN A 139 -8.58 8.50 -7.74
C ASN A 139 -9.59 9.07 -6.75
N PHE A 140 -9.13 9.46 -5.57
CA PHE A 140 -9.90 10.33 -4.71
C PHE A 140 -10.15 11.68 -5.37
N ILE A 141 -11.29 12.28 -5.08
CA ILE A 141 -11.63 13.65 -5.53
C ILE A 141 -10.72 14.73 -4.93
N ARG A 142 -9.90 14.37 -3.94
CA ARG A 142 -8.84 15.19 -3.33
C ARG A 142 -7.86 14.28 -2.59
N GLN A 143 -6.62 14.73 -2.42
CA GLN A 143 -5.64 14.02 -1.60
C GLN A 143 -6.09 13.93 -0.14
N VAL A 144 -5.73 12.84 0.53
CA VAL A 144 -6.08 12.56 1.93
C VAL A 144 -4.82 12.26 2.73
N ARG A 145 -4.83 12.54 4.04
CA ARG A 145 -3.64 12.39 4.89
C ARG A 145 -3.81 11.43 6.06
N ASN A 146 -5.01 10.89 6.27
CA ASN A 146 -5.32 10.01 7.38
C ASN A 146 -6.63 9.24 7.11
N ALA A 147 -6.90 8.20 7.92
CA ALA A 147 -8.10 7.37 7.79
C ALA A 147 -9.42 8.15 7.93
N ALA A 148 -9.46 9.22 8.75
CA ALA A 148 -10.66 10.03 8.91
C ALA A 148 -10.99 10.83 7.64
N GLU A 149 -9.98 11.32 6.93
CA GLU A 149 -10.14 11.98 5.63
C GLU A 149 -10.54 10.99 4.53
N VAL A 150 -9.96 9.80 4.50
CA VAL A 150 -10.37 8.70 3.60
C VAL A 150 -11.87 8.44 3.73
N ARG A 151 -12.36 8.24 4.97
CA ARG A 151 -13.79 8.01 5.24
C ARG A 151 -14.66 9.14 4.70
N LYS A 152 -14.28 10.39 4.97
CA LYS A 152 -15.04 11.58 4.51
C LYS A 152 -15.10 11.64 2.98
N VAL A 153 -13.96 11.41 2.31
CA VAL A 153 -13.87 11.45 0.85
C VAL A 153 -14.67 10.33 0.21
N LEU A 154 -14.58 9.09 0.72
CA LEU A 154 -15.36 7.96 0.20
C LEU A 154 -16.87 8.19 0.33
N VAL A 155 -17.32 8.72 1.48
CA VAL A 155 -18.74 9.07 1.67
C VAL A 155 -19.20 10.11 0.65
N GLU A 156 -18.39 11.14 0.40
CA GLU A 156 -18.70 12.17 -0.60
C GLU A 156 -18.73 11.59 -2.02
N MET A 157 -17.78 10.74 -2.38
CA MET A 157 -17.77 10.05 -3.69
C MET A 157 -19.02 9.17 -3.87
N VAL A 158 -19.45 8.45 -2.83
CA VAL A 158 -20.68 7.65 -2.86
C VAL A 158 -21.91 8.53 -3.03
N GLN A 159 -21.96 9.69 -2.37
CA GLN A 159 -23.05 10.64 -2.53
C GLN A 159 -23.10 11.21 -3.97
N GLN A 160 -21.95 11.53 -4.56
CA GLN A 160 -21.86 11.98 -5.96
C GLN A 160 -22.36 10.90 -6.92
N ALA A 161 -21.94 9.65 -6.73
CA ALA A 161 -22.38 8.54 -7.56
C ALA A 161 -23.90 8.36 -7.52
N ARG A 162 -24.51 8.42 -6.32
CA ARG A 162 -25.97 8.31 -6.16
C ARG A 162 -26.73 9.48 -6.79
N ALA A 163 -26.17 10.69 -6.76
CA ALA A 163 -26.79 11.87 -7.33
C ALA A 163 -26.71 11.92 -8.86
N GLY A 164 -25.68 11.31 -9.45
CA GLY A 164 -25.51 11.22 -10.91
C GLY A 164 -26.33 10.13 -11.60
N ASP A 165 -26.87 9.17 -10.85
CA ASP A 165 -27.79 8.13 -11.34
C ASP A 165 -29.28 8.58 -11.32
N SER A 166 -29.55 9.85 -10.96
CA SER A 166 -30.88 10.48 -10.96
C SER A 166 -31.08 11.43 -12.14
#